data_AF-A0A0B2V659-F1
#
_entry.id   AF-A0A0B2V659-F1
#
_cell.length_a   1.000
_cell.length_b   1.000
_cell.length_c   1.000
_cell.angle_alpha   90.00
_cell.angle_beta   90.00
_cell.angle_gamma   90.00
#
_symmetry.space_group_name_H-M   'P 1'
#
loop_
_entity.id
_entity.type
_entity.pdbx_description
1 polymer ?
#
loop_
_entity_poly.entity_id
_entity_poly.type
_entity_poly.pdbx_seq_one_letter_code
_entity_poly.pdbx_strand_id
1 'polypeptide(L)'
;MRSAALVLTAIVAAVTAEIYFKEEFLDDSWEKRWVQSKHKDDYGAFKLSHGKFYGDAVKDKGIQTSQDAKFYSRAASFPKFSNRGKTVVIQFSVKHEQNIDCGGGYVKVMASNVNLEDFHGETPYNVMFGPDICGPGTKKVHVIFSYKGKNHLIKKEIRCKDDELTHLYTLILNPDNTYEVQIDGEKDPDAKKPDDWDEREYIDDPEDKKPDDWEKPEHIPDPEAKKPEDWDDEMDGEWEPPMIDNPEYKGEWKPKQIKNPAYKGKWIHPEIDNPEYTPDDDLYLYEDWGAIGFDLWQVKSGTIFDNIIITDSVDEAKQGEKMDEMSDVKCSRSSRDIVYDRLDGRRCGWVLICGSSVAFSKPEEFFESDG
;
A
#
# COMPACT_ATOMS: atom_id res chain seq x y z
N MET A 1 54.80 -3.30 -44.12
CA MET A 1 53.54 -2.93 -43.43
C MET A 1 53.01 -4.18 -42.74
N ARG A 2 53.19 -4.29 -41.42
CA ARG A 2 52.64 -5.40 -40.62
C ARG A 2 51.52 -4.81 -39.76
N SER A 3 50.28 -5.10 -40.12
CA SER A 3 49.10 -4.66 -39.39
C SER A 3 48.97 -5.48 -38.10
N ALA A 4 49.08 -4.82 -36.95
CA ALA A 4 48.77 -5.40 -35.65
C ALA A 4 47.25 -5.31 -35.45
N ALA A 5 46.57 -6.46 -35.39
CA ALA A 5 45.17 -6.54 -35.00
C ALA A 5 45.08 -6.45 -33.48
N LEU A 6 44.47 -5.38 -32.99
CA LEU A 6 44.22 -5.12 -31.57
C LEU A 6 42.89 -5.79 -31.22
N VAL A 7 42.94 -6.93 -30.54
CA VAL A 7 41.75 -7.63 -30.03
C VAL A 7 41.33 -6.92 -28.74
N LEU A 8 40.23 -6.17 -28.80
CA LEU A 8 39.58 -5.60 -27.62
C LEU A 8 38.76 -6.72 -26.96
N THR A 9 39.27 -7.28 -25.86
CA THR A 9 38.50 -8.18 -25.00
C THR A 9 37.56 -7.32 -24.15
N ALA A 10 36.28 -7.30 -24.50
CA ALA A 10 35.25 -6.70 -23.66
C ALA A 10 35.07 -7.55 -22.39
N ILE A 11 35.53 -7.03 -21.25
CA ILE A 11 35.24 -7.61 -19.94
C ILE A 11 33.79 -7.25 -19.62
N VAL A 12 32.88 -8.20 -19.81
CA VAL A 12 31.51 -8.09 -19.28
C VAL A 12 31.62 -8.35 -17.78
N ALA A 13 31.53 -7.29 -16.98
CA ALA A 13 31.33 -7.42 -15.54
C ALA A 13 29.93 -8.01 -15.34
N ALA A 14 29.85 -9.29 -14.97
CA ALA A 14 28.61 -9.86 -14.47
C ALA A 14 28.31 -9.17 -13.14
N VAL A 15 27.27 -8.33 -13.12
CA VAL A 15 26.71 -7.81 -11.87
C VAL A 15 26.01 -9.00 -11.22
N THR A 16 26.70 -9.67 -10.30
CA THR A 16 26.12 -10.76 -9.52
C THR A 16 25.25 -10.14 -8.44
N ALA A 17 23.94 -10.43 -8.47
CA ALA A 17 23.06 -10.08 -7.37
C ALA A 17 23.44 -10.88 -6.12
N GLU A 18 23.50 -10.20 -4.98
CA GLU A 18 23.87 -10.79 -3.69
C GLU A 18 22.62 -10.90 -2.82
N ILE A 19 22.34 -12.12 -2.34
CA ILE A 19 21.27 -12.39 -1.38
C ILE A 19 21.92 -12.46 0.00
N TYR A 20 21.65 -11.46 0.83
CA TYR A 20 22.21 -11.35 2.17
C TYR A 20 21.47 -12.23 3.17
N PHE A 21 20.14 -12.33 3.01
CA PHE A 21 19.28 -13.14 3.84
C PHE A 21 18.12 -13.68 3.02
N LYS A 22 17.78 -14.96 3.22
CA LYS A 22 16.60 -15.60 2.64
C LYS A 22 16.03 -16.60 3.63
N GLU A 23 14.74 -16.51 3.91
CA GLU A 23 14.01 -17.44 4.76
C GLU A 23 12.64 -17.74 4.15
N GLU A 24 12.41 -19.02 3.87
CA GLU A 24 11.19 -19.58 3.25
C GLU A 24 10.54 -20.64 4.16
N PHE A 25 11.09 -20.86 5.36
CA PHE A 25 10.53 -21.75 6.39
C PHE A 25 10.12 -23.18 5.93
N LEU A 26 10.78 -23.70 4.88
CA LEU A 26 10.49 -25.02 4.29
C LEU A 26 10.89 -26.19 5.19
N ASP A 27 11.66 -25.94 6.25
CA ASP A 27 12.25 -26.94 7.13
C ASP A 27 11.97 -26.68 8.62
N ASP A 28 11.88 -27.74 9.42
CA ASP A 28 11.67 -27.66 10.88
C ASP A 28 12.92 -27.14 11.64
N SER A 29 14.03 -26.88 10.95
CA SER A 29 15.27 -26.38 11.56
C SER A 29 15.31 -24.86 11.70
N TRP A 30 14.26 -24.16 11.26
CA TRP A 30 14.10 -22.72 11.44
C TRP A 30 14.29 -22.27 12.90
N GLU A 31 13.92 -23.09 13.89
CA GLU A 31 14.11 -22.76 15.31
C GLU A 31 15.59 -22.61 15.70
N LYS A 32 16.51 -23.21 14.94
CA LYS A 32 17.96 -23.04 15.13
C LYS A 32 18.47 -21.73 14.53
N ARG A 33 17.81 -21.22 13.49
CA ARG A 33 18.13 -19.94 12.83
C ARG A 33 17.53 -18.75 13.57
N TRP A 34 16.34 -18.94 14.15
CA TRP A 34 15.55 -17.90 14.80
C TRP A 34 15.60 -18.01 16.33
N VAL A 35 16.30 -17.06 16.95
CA VAL A 35 16.49 -16.94 18.40
C VAL A 35 15.29 -16.24 19.03
N GLN A 36 14.70 -16.89 20.03
CA GLN A 36 13.66 -16.31 20.88
C GLN A 36 14.30 -15.37 21.92
N SER A 37 13.77 -14.16 22.06
CA SER A 37 14.23 -13.24 23.10
C SER A 37 13.87 -13.73 24.51
N LYS A 38 14.77 -13.49 25.45
CA LYS A 38 14.66 -13.74 26.89
C LYS A 38 14.51 -12.45 27.69
N HIS A 39 14.34 -11.29 27.04
CA HIS A 39 14.12 -10.02 27.71
C HIS A 39 12.87 -10.03 28.61
N LYS A 40 11.87 -10.84 28.23
CA LYS A 40 10.62 -11.03 28.97
C LYS A 40 10.22 -12.51 28.96
N ASP A 41 9.74 -13.02 30.09
CA ASP A 41 9.43 -14.45 30.25
C ASP A 41 8.10 -14.87 29.59
N ASP A 42 7.24 -13.91 29.24
CA ASP A 42 5.86 -14.17 28.80
C ASP A 42 5.62 -13.88 27.30
N TYR A 43 6.68 -13.84 26.48
CA TYR A 43 6.55 -13.70 25.03
C TYR A 43 5.70 -14.82 24.41
N GLY A 44 4.96 -14.46 23.37
CA GLY A 44 4.15 -15.39 22.58
C GLY A 44 5.00 -16.32 21.74
N ALA A 45 4.54 -17.57 21.59
CA ALA A 45 5.22 -18.57 20.79
C ALA A 45 4.88 -18.44 19.29
N PHE A 46 5.89 -18.50 18.44
CA PHE A 46 5.72 -18.73 17.01
C PHE A 46 5.61 -20.23 16.72
N LYS A 47 4.74 -20.60 15.78
CA LYS A 47 4.59 -21.98 15.28
C LYS A 47 4.70 -22.00 13.76
N LEU A 48 5.25 -23.06 13.20
CA LEU A 48 5.22 -23.25 11.75
C LEU A 48 3.81 -23.65 11.31
N SER A 49 3.23 -22.95 10.34
CA SER A 49 1.86 -23.18 9.88
C SER A 49 1.64 -22.57 8.50
N HIS A 50 0.87 -23.27 7.66
CA HIS A 50 0.36 -22.76 6.39
C HIS A 50 -1.03 -22.09 6.52
N GLY A 51 -1.56 -21.98 7.74
CA GLY A 51 -2.91 -21.46 7.97
C GLY A 51 -4.02 -22.46 7.65
N LYS A 52 -5.27 -22.00 7.76
CA LYS A 52 -6.49 -22.75 7.44
C LYS A 52 -6.72 -22.88 5.94
N PHE A 53 -6.33 -21.86 5.17
CA PHE A 53 -6.34 -21.88 3.71
C PHE A 53 -4.96 -21.52 3.16
N TYR A 54 -4.53 -22.18 2.10
CA TYR A 54 -3.21 -22.04 1.50
C TYR A 54 -3.25 -22.49 0.04
N GLY A 55 -2.30 -22.03 -0.77
CA GLY A 55 -2.11 -22.48 -2.14
C GLY A 55 -1.34 -23.78 -2.22
N ASP A 56 -0.21 -23.86 -1.53
CA ASP A 56 0.65 -25.03 -1.45
C ASP A 56 1.00 -25.31 0.03
N ALA A 57 0.61 -26.50 0.51
CA ALA A 57 0.79 -26.91 1.90
C ALA A 57 2.26 -26.96 2.35
N VAL A 58 3.20 -27.02 1.41
CA VAL A 58 4.64 -27.07 1.68
C VAL A 58 5.27 -25.70 1.54
N LYS A 59 4.93 -24.97 0.47
CA LYS A 59 5.57 -23.67 0.18
C LYS A 59 5.03 -22.54 1.04
N ASP A 60 3.75 -22.54 1.37
CA ASP A 60 3.12 -21.43 2.12
C ASP A 60 3.26 -21.63 3.63
N LYS A 61 4.19 -22.48 4.07
CA LYS A 61 4.48 -22.66 5.48
C LYS A 61 5.31 -21.47 5.95
N GLY A 62 4.70 -20.62 6.75
CA GLY A 62 5.40 -19.53 7.42
C GLY A 62 5.42 -19.69 8.94
N ILE A 63 6.04 -18.73 9.61
CA ILE A 63 5.94 -18.59 11.07
C ILE A 63 4.66 -17.85 11.44
N GLN A 64 3.82 -18.50 12.24
CA GLN A 64 2.53 -17.99 12.68
C GLN A 64 2.55 -17.61 14.16
N THR A 65 1.98 -16.47 14.50
CA THR A 65 1.70 -16.11 15.90
C THR A 65 0.60 -17.02 16.47
N SER A 66 0.79 -17.59 17.66
CA SER A 66 -0.09 -18.67 18.18
C SER A 66 -0.98 -18.31 19.37
N GLN A 67 -0.69 -17.20 20.04
CA GLN A 67 -1.33 -16.76 21.30
C GLN A 67 -1.82 -15.31 21.23
N ASP A 68 -3.07 -15.10 21.61
CA ASP A 68 -3.71 -13.78 21.65
C ASP A 68 -3.17 -12.90 22.78
N ALA A 69 -3.22 -11.58 22.58
CA ALA A 69 -2.79 -10.54 23.52
C ALA A 69 -1.37 -10.76 24.05
N LYS A 70 -0.43 -11.00 23.12
CA LYS A 70 0.97 -11.26 23.42
C LYS A 70 1.90 -10.37 22.64
N PHE A 71 3.02 -10.04 23.28
CA PHE A 71 4.21 -9.55 22.60
C PHE A 71 4.95 -10.75 22.00
N TYR A 72 5.50 -10.58 20.82
CA TYR A 72 6.30 -11.56 20.11
C TYR A 72 7.66 -10.93 19.87
N SER A 73 8.72 -11.64 20.23
CA SER A 73 10.09 -11.18 20.00
C SER A 73 10.96 -12.34 19.53
N ARG A 74 11.30 -12.36 18.24
CA ARG A 74 12.14 -13.40 17.65
C ARG A 74 13.00 -12.83 16.53
N ALA A 75 14.28 -13.17 16.51
CA ALA A 75 15.24 -12.60 15.57
C ALA A 75 16.20 -13.65 14.98
N ALA A 76 16.67 -13.41 13.77
CA ALA A 76 17.68 -14.19 13.08
C ALA A 76 18.88 -13.29 12.75
N SER A 77 20.08 -13.85 12.84
CA SER A 77 21.30 -13.19 12.37
C SER A 77 21.65 -13.63 10.95
N PHE A 78 22.36 -12.77 10.23
CA PHE A 78 22.87 -13.04 8.90
C PHE A 78 24.25 -12.42 8.70
N PRO A 79 25.00 -12.81 7.65
CA PRO A 79 26.35 -12.30 7.40
C PRO A 79 26.35 -10.77 7.33
N LYS A 80 27.29 -10.15 8.06
CA LYS A 80 27.43 -8.70 8.09
C LYS A 80 27.68 -8.13 6.69
N PHE A 81 26.92 -7.12 6.30
CA PHE A 81 27.18 -6.36 5.07
C PHE A 81 26.97 -4.86 5.26
N SER A 82 27.43 -4.07 4.28
CA SER A 82 27.18 -2.63 4.18
C SER A 82 26.55 -2.32 2.84
N ASN A 83 25.65 -1.34 2.79
CA ASN A 83 24.98 -0.91 1.57
C ASN A 83 25.66 0.25 0.86
N ARG A 84 26.94 0.53 1.14
CA ARG A 84 27.68 1.62 0.48
C ARG A 84 27.67 1.46 -1.04
N GLY A 85 27.05 2.42 -1.73
CA GLY A 85 26.91 2.43 -3.19
C GLY A 85 26.04 1.30 -3.75
N LYS A 86 25.28 0.59 -2.91
CA LYS A 86 24.39 -0.50 -3.31
C LYS A 86 22.94 -0.19 -2.89
N THR A 87 22.00 -0.65 -3.71
CA THR A 87 20.59 -0.70 -3.31
C THR A 87 20.39 -1.80 -2.26
N VAL A 88 19.44 -1.61 -1.35
CA VAL A 88 18.98 -2.65 -0.42
C VAL A 88 17.50 -2.86 -0.66
N VAL A 89 17.11 -4.12 -0.86
CA VAL A 89 15.72 -4.53 -0.96
C VAL A 89 15.40 -5.40 0.25
N ILE A 90 14.38 -5.02 1.02
CA ILE A 90 13.81 -5.80 2.12
C ILE A 90 12.40 -6.18 1.70
N GLN A 91 12.16 -7.47 1.54
CA GLN A 91 10.86 -7.98 1.11
C GLN A 91 10.45 -9.15 1.99
N PHE A 92 9.15 -9.21 2.31
CA PHE A 92 8.56 -10.32 3.05
C PHE A 92 7.05 -10.36 2.82
N SER A 93 6.45 -11.53 3.01
CA SER A 93 5.00 -11.71 2.92
C SER A 93 4.37 -11.74 4.31
N VAL A 94 3.18 -11.15 4.41
CA VAL A 94 2.37 -11.13 5.63
C VAL A 94 0.96 -11.54 5.28
N LYS A 95 0.43 -12.49 6.04
CA LYS A 95 -0.97 -12.92 5.92
C LYS A 95 -1.69 -12.77 7.26
N HIS A 96 -2.74 -11.98 7.28
CA HIS A 96 -3.60 -11.78 8.46
C HIS A 96 -4.86 -12.65 8.40
N GLU A 97 -4.69 -13.97 8.35
CA GLU A 97 -5.79 -14.95 8.24
C GLU A 97 -6.87 -14.82 9.33
N GLN A 98 -6.49 -14.31 10.50
CA GLN A 98 -7.37 -14.19 11.65
C GLN A 98 -8.32 -12.99 11.57
N ASN A 99 -8.26 -12.16 10.52
CA ASN A 99 -8.94 -10.85 10.47
C ASN A 99 -8.51 -9.99 11.67
N ILE A 100 -7.29 -9.46 11.57
CA ILE A 100 -6.60 -8.76 12.66
C ILE A 100 -7.30 -7.43 12.97
N ASP A 101 -7.55 -7.18 14.26
CA ASP A 101 -8.17 -5.96 14.77
C ASP A 101 -7.11 -4.96 15.25
N CYS A 102 -6.14 -5.44 16.03
CA CYS A 102 -4.98 -4.68 16.44
C CYS A 102 -3.74 -5.58 16.58
N GLY A 103 -2.74 -5.32 15.76
CA GLY A 103 -1.40 -5.84 15.90
C GLY A 103 -0.46 -5.43 14.78
N GLY A 104 0.84 -5.56 15.06
CA GLY A 104 1.90 -5.28 14.11
C GLY A 104 2.17 -6.47 13.19
N GLY A 105 2.60 -6.16 11.97
CA GLY A 105 3.08 -7.10 10.96
C GLY A 105 4.39 -6.64 10.32
N TYR A 106 5.22 -5.89 11.05
CA TYR A 106 6.48 -5.32 10.55
C TYR A 106 7.73 -6.11 10.96
N VAL A 107 8.81 -5.90 10.23
CA VAL A 107 10.15 -6.38 10.56
C VAL A 107 11.02 -5.23 11.04
N LYS A 108 11.96 -5.53 11.95
CA LYS A 108 13.06 -4.65 12.32
C LYS A 108 14.36 -5.24 11.79
N VAL A 109 15.10 -4.48 11.01
CA VAL A 109 16.43 -4.85 10.53
C VAL A 109 17.48 -4.04 11.29
N MET A 110 18.49 -4.73 11.79
CA MET A 110 19.43 -4.26 12.81
C MET A 110 20.88 -4.52 12.39
N ALA A 111 21.80 -3.90 13.12
CA ALA A 111 23.23 -4.16 13.01
C ALA A 111 23.63 -5.54 13.55
N SER A 112 24.79 -6.05 13.12
CA SER A 112 25.31 -7.38 13.49
C SER A 112 25.70 -7.53 14.96
N ASN A 113 25.89 -6.43 15.69
CA ASN A 113 26.34 -6.41 17.09
C ASN A 113 25.20 -6.54 18.11
N VAL A 114 23.95 -6.67 17.67
CA VAL A 114 22.79 -6.77 18.55
C VAL A 114 22.75 -8.13 19.28
N ASN A 115 22.46 -8.09 20.58
CA ASN A 115 22.20 -9.29 21.36
C ASN A 115 20.79 -9.82 21.07
N LEU A 116 20.69 -10.88 20.27
CA LEU A 116 19.41 -11.49 19.89
C LEU A 116 18.63 -12.07 21.09
N GLU A 117 19.32 -12.51 22.14
CA GLU A 117 18.66 -13.03 23.34
C GLU A 117 18.01 -11.93 24.19
N ASP A 118 18.37 -10.66 23.99
CA ASP A 118 17.81 -9.51 24.69
C ASP A 118 17.08 -8.57 23.73
N PHE A 119 16.57 -9.10 22.61
CA PHE A 119 15.87 -8.32 21.59
C PHE A 119 14.47 -7.87 22.09
N HIS A 120 14.18 -6.57 21.98
CA HIS A 120 12.95 -5.96 22.48
C HIS A 120 12.63 -4.62 21.78
N GLY A 121 11.53 -3.98 22.18
CA GLY A 121 11.02 -2.68 21.70
C GLY A 121 12.05 -1.58 21.48
N GLU A 122 12.95 -1.41 22.44
CA GLU A 122 13.93 -0.32 22.48
C GLU A 122 15.28 -0.70 21.86
N THR A 123 15.43 -1.95 21.39
CA THR A 123 16.65 -2.39 20.73
C THR A 123 16.93 -1.51 19.49
N PRO A 124 18.12 -0.92 19.36
CA PRO A 124 18.46 -0.10 18.21
C PRO A 124 18.33 -0.89 16.90
N TYR A 125 17.59 -0.32 15.95
CA TYR A 125 17.41 -0.86 14.61
C TYR A 125 17.86 0.16 13.58
N ASN A 126 18.21 -0.31 12.38
CA ASN A 126 18.51 0.55 11.23
C ASN A 126 17.20 0.95 10.56
N VAL A 127 16.34 -0.04 10.27
CA VAL A 127 15.08 0.14 9.57
C VAL A 127 13.97 -0.68 10.23
N MET A 128 12.80 -0.07 10.42
CA MET A 128 11.55 -0.77 10.72
C MET A 128 10.60 -0.62 9.53
N PHE A 129 10.13 -1.75 9.00
CA PHE A 129 9.31 -1.78 7.79
C PHE A 129 8.17 -2.81 7.88
N GLY A 130 6.95 -2.38 7.56
CA GLY A 130 5.82 -3.29 7.36
C GLY A 130 4.47 -2.79 7.87
N PRO A 131 3.40 -3.56 7.67
CA PRO A 131 2.05 -3.18 8.08
C PRO A 131 1.88 -3.08 9.61
N ASP A 132 1.08 -2.12 10.04
CA ASP A 132 0.61 -1.98 11.41
C ASP A 132 -0.86 -1.60 11.41
N ILE A 133 -1.66 -2.45 12.02
CA ILE A 133 -3.11 -2.35 12.05
C ILE A 133 -3.51 -2.22 13.51
N CYS A 134 -4.26 -1.18 13.86
CA CYS A 134 -4.89 -1.07 15.17
C CYS A 134 -6.18 -0.25 15.07
N GLY A 135 -7.29 -0.98 15.03
CA GLY A 135 -8.63 -0.42 14.89
C GLY A 135 -8.85 0.27 13.52
N PRO A 136 -9.91 1.08 13.40
CA PRO A 136 -10.22 1.78 12.15
C PRO A 136 -9.29 2.97 11.88
N GLY A 137 -8.60 3.49 12.90
CA GLY A 137 -7.79 4.71 12.80
C GLY A 137 -6.32 4.48 12.41
N THR A 138 -5.74 3.33 12.72
CA THR A 138 -4.34 3.03 12.45
C THR A 138 -4.26 1.85 11.48
N LYS A 139 -4.12 2.14 10.18
CA LYS A 139 -3.92 1.13 9.13
C LYS A 139 -2.86 1.63 8.17
N LYS A 140 -1.60 1.51 8.57
CA LYS A 140 -0.49 2.09 7.81
C LYS A 140 0.69 1.14 7.73
N VAL A 141 1.48 1.30 6.68
CA VAL A 141 2.79 0.69 6.57
C VAL A 141 3.80 1.60 7.27
N HIS A 142 4.44 1.11 8.33
CA HIS A 142 5.56 1.81 8.93
C HIS A 142 6.76 1.69 8.01
N VAL A 143 7.41 2.82 7.78
CA VAL A 143 8.77 2.89 7.24
C VAL A 143 9.50 3.88 8.13
N ILE A 144 10.44 3.37 8.92
CA ILE A 144 11.16 4.15 9.92
C ILE A 144 12.64 3.93 9.72
N PHE A 145 13.37 5.01 9.46
CA PHE A 145 14.82 5.00 9.33
C PHE A 145 15.45 5.56 10.60
N SER A 146 16.38 4.83 11.18
CA SER A 146 17.19 5.33 12.28
C SER A 146 18.38 6.10 11.73
N TYR A 147 18.54 7.35 12.14
CA TYR A 147 19.64 8.21 11.72
C TYR A 147 20.08 9.09 12.89
N LYS A 148 21.40 9.15 13.14
CA LYS A 148 22.01 9.88 14.28
C LYS A 148 21.35 9.58 15.64
N GLY A 149 20.95 8.32 15.85
CA GLY A 149 20.32 7.86 17.09
C GLY A 149 18.86 8.28 17.27
N LYS A 150 18.22 8.82 16.23
CA LYS A 150 16.78 9.15 16.22
C LYS A 150 16.05 8.35 15.16
N ASN A 151 14.84 7.94 15.48
CA ASN A 151 13.96 7.20 14.58
C ASN A 151 13.09 8.19 13.80
N HIS A 152 13.26 8.23 12.50
CA HIS A 152 12.55 9.13 11.59
C HIS A 152 11.46 8.36 10.85
N LEU A 153 10.20 8.67 11.17
CA LEU A 153 9.04 8.12 10.48
C LEU A 153 8.83 8.85 9.15
N ILE A 154 8.40 8.11 8.13
CA ILE A 154 7.97 8.74 6.87
C ILE A 154 6.77 9.66 7.11
N LYS A 155 6.73 10.76 6.36
CA LYS A 155 5.60 11.70 6.37
C LYS A 155 4.42 11.21 5.54
N LYS A 156 4.69 10.35 4.56
CA LYS A 156 3.66 9.77 3.69
C LYS A 156 2.93 8.67 4.46
N GLU A 157 1.62 8.77 4.52
CA GLU A 157 0.79 7.68 5.01
C GLU A 157 0.52 6.71 3.86
N ILE A 158 1.02 5.48 4.00
CA ILE A 158 0.79 4.39 3.04
C ILE A 158 -0.20 3.45 3.70
N ARG A 159 -1.38 3.24 3.10
CA ARG A 159 -2.38 2.36 3.69
C ARG A 159 -1.97 0.90 3.50
N CYS A 160 -1.98 0.14 4.59
CA CYS A 160 -1.76 -1.30 4.52
C CYS A 160 -3.03 -2.03 4.08
N LYS A 161 -2.86 -3.26 3.58
CA LYS A 161 -3.97 -4.16 3.27
C LYS A 161 -4.49 -4.77 4.58
N ASP A 162 -5.81 -4.89 4.69
CA ASP A 162 -6.51 -5.34 5.89
C ASP A 162 -7.43 -6.54 5.64
N ASP A 163 -7.22 -7.24 4.52
CA ASP A 163 -7.92 -8.48 4.21
C ASP A 163 -7.18 -9.72 4.79
N GLU A 164 -7.75 -10.91 4.58
CA GLU A 164 -7.23 -12.17 5.13
C GLU A 164 -6.19 -12.86 4.21
N LEU A 165 -5.91 -12.27 3.04
CA LEU A 165 -5.00 -12.82 2.04
C LEU A 165 -3.53 -12.54 2.39
N THR A 166 -2.65 -13.23 1.68
CA THR A 166 -1.21 -12.98 1.73
C THR A 166 -0.91 -11.74 0.92
N HIS A 167 -0.22 -10.78 1.54
CA HIS A 167 0.28 -9.59 0.87
C HIS A 167 1.79 -9.51 0.96
N LEU A 168 2.40 -9.06 -0.12
CA LEU A 168 3.84 -8.89 -0.20
C LEU A 168 4.21 -7.42 0.04
N TYR A 169 5.14 -7.19 0.95
CA TYR A 169 5.66 -5.86 1.26
C TYR A 169 7.13 -5.78 0.86
N THR A 170 7.46 -4.84 -0.03
CA THR A 170 8.81 -4.65 -0.56
C THR A 170 9.25 -3.22 -0.33
N LEU A 171 10.37 -3.03 0.38
CA LEU A 171 11.05 -1.75 0.57
C LEU A 171 12.36 -1.76 -0.20
N ILE A 172 12.53 -0.78 -1.08
CA ILE A 172 13.74 -0.58 -1.87
C ILE A 172 14.40 0.72 -1.39
N LEU A 173 15.63 0.64 -0.92
CA LEU A 173 16.46 1.78 -0.52
C LEU A 173 17.61 1.95 -1.51
N ASN A 174 17.64 3.05 -2.23
CA ASN A 174 18.62 3.32 -3.28
C ASN A 174 19.78 4.17 -2.76
N PRO A 175 20.96 4.10 -3.42
CA PRO A 175 22.13 4.88 -3.06
C PRO A 175 22.03 6.39 -3.36
N ASP A 176 20.95 6.85 -3.97
CA ASP A 176 20.67 8.26 -4.27
C ASP A 176 19.78 8.94 -3.21
N ASN A 177 19.68 8.34 -2.02
CA ASN A 177 18.77 8.75 -0.93
C ASN A 177 17.27 8.66 -1.26
N THR A 178 16.91 7.93 -2.32
CA THR A 178 15.50 7.61 -2.60
C THR A 178 15.11 6.26 -2.00
N TYR A 179 13.84 6.13 -1.65
CA TYR A 179 13.25 4.87 -1.26
C TYR A 179 11.94 4.66 -2.01
N GLU A 180 11.59 3.39 -2.22
CA GLU A 180 10.35 2.98 -2.85
C GLU A 180 9.70 1.89 -2.00
N VAL A 181 8.38 2.00 -1.80
CA VAL A 181 7.57 0.97 -1.15
C VAL A 181 6.63 0.39 -2.18
N GLN A 182 6.62 -0.93 -2.29
CA GLN A 182 5.70 -1.68 -3.13
C GLN A 182 4.87 -2.61 -2.25
N ILE A 183 3.59 -2.74 -2.59
CA ILE A 183 2.66 -3.68 -1.98
C ILE A 183 2.12 -4.54 -3.10
N ASP A 184 2.28 -5.85 -3.01
CA ASP A 184 1.90 -6.82 -4.06
C ASP A 184 2.50 -6.50 -5.44
N GLY A 185 3.74 -5.99 -5.47
CA GLY A 185 4.43 -5.58 -6.70
C GLY A 185 3.91 -4.27 -7.32
N GLU A 186 2.85 -3.68 -6.79
CA GLU A 186 2.35 -2.37 -7.20
C GLU A 186 3.03 -1.24 -6.41
N LYS A 187 3.47 -0.20 -7.13
CA LYS A 187 3.98 1.03 -6.52
C LYS A 187 2.82 1.77 -5.88
N ASP A 188 2.91 1.99 -4.57
CA ASP A 188 2.08 2.88 -3.76
C ASP A 188 0.63 3.14 -4.28
N PRO A 189 -0.37 2.36 -3.83
CA PRO A 189 -1.76 2.49 -4.29
C PRO A 189 -2.44 3.81 -3.89
N ASP A 190 -1.81 4.62 -3.03
CA ASP A 190 -2.36 5.88 -2.50
C ASP A 190 -1.64 7.13 -3.02
N ALA A 191 -0.83 7.02 -4.08
CA ALA A 191 -0.27 8.18 -4.77
C ALA A 191 -1.35 8.98 -5.53
N LYS A 192 -2.27 9.63 -4.80
CA LYS A 192 -3.18 10.66 -5.32
C LYS A 192 -2.64 12.04 -5.02
N LYS A 193 -2.72 12.91 -6.03
CA LYS A 193 -2.51 14.35 -5.93
C LYS A 193 -3.39 14.90 -4.79
N PRO A 194 -2.89 15.77 -3.87
CA PRO A 194 -3.72 16.35 -2.83
C PRO A 194 -4.88 17.15 -3.44
N ASP A 195 -6.12 16.84 -3.05
CA ASP A 195 -7.34 17.57 -3.45
C ASP A 195 -7.49 18.93 -2.70
N ASP A 196 -6.55 19.29 -1.83
CA ASP A 196 -6.62 20.46 -0.95
C ASP A 196 -5.71 21.62 -1.40
N TRP A 197 -5.74 21.91 -2.71
CA TRP A 197 -5.02 23.04 -3.31
C TRP A 197 -6.03 24.09 -3.78
N ASP A 198 -6.26 25.11 -2.95
CA ASP A 198 -7.16 26.23 -3.27
C ASP A 198 -6.40 27.31 -4.08
N GLU A 199 -6.74 27.44 -5.37
CA GLU A 199 -6.08 28.33 -6.36
C GLU A 199 -6.78 29.68 -6.55
N ARG A 200 -7.65 30.12 -5.62
CA ARG A 200 -8.44 31.33 -5.84
C ARG A 200 -7.64 32.62 -5.55
N GLU A 201 -7.13 33.24 -6.61
CA GLU A 201 -6.41 34.54 -6.61
C GLU A 201 -7.33 35.76 -6.34
N TYR A 202 -8.66 35.58 -6.36
CA TYR A 202 -9.64 36.67 -6.38
C TYR A 202 -10.58 36.62 -5.16
N ILE A 203 -10.86 37.79 -4.58
CA ILE A 203 -11.88 38.00 -3.55
C ILE A 203 -13.03 38.84 -4.13
N ASP A 204 -14.23 38.64 -3.60
CA ASP A 204 -15.40 39.43 -3.95
C ASP A 204 -15.28 40.85 -3.35
N ASP A 205 -15.59 41.88 -4.14
CA ASP A 205 -15.46 43.29 -3.73
C ASP A 205 -16.47 43.66 -2.62
N PRO A 206 -16.02 44.04 -1.41
CA PRO A 206 -16.91 44.45 -0.33
C PRO A 206 -17.55 45.84 -0.54
N GLU A 207 -17.09 46.64 -1.50
CA GLU A 207 -17.62 47.97 -1.83
C GLU A 207 -18.59 47.94 -3.03
N ASP A 208 -18.65 46.84 -3.78
CA ASP A 208 -19.63 46.70 -4.87
C ASP A 208 -21.00 46.43 -4.25
N LYS A 209 -21.90 47.40 -4.36
CA LYS A 209 -23.27 47.31 -3.88
C LYS A 209 -24.17 47.02 -5.07
N LYS A 210 -25.08 46.07 -4.89
CA LYS A 210 -26.15 45.77 -5.84
C LYS A 210 -26.84 47.10 -6.24
N PRO A 211 -26.85 47.48 -7.52
CA PRO A 211 -27.56 48.67 -7.97
C PRO A 211 -29.06 48.52 -7.71
N ASP A 212 -29.73 49.56 -7.23
CA ASP A 212 -31.18 49.53 -6.94
C ASP A 212 -32.03 49.19 -8.19
N ASP A 213 -31.53 49.44 -9.41
CA ASP A 213 -32.15 49.11 -10.70
C ASP A 213 -31.97 47.63 -11.11
N TRP A 214 -31.34 46.80 -10.27
CA TRP A 214 -31.10 45.37 -10.52
C TRP A 214 -32.19 44.46 -9.96
N GLU A 215 -32.95 44.92 -8.95
CA GLU A 215 -34.10 44.19 -8.38
C GLU A 215 -35.37 44.47 -9.18
N LYS A 216 -35.41 43.97 -10.41
CA LYS A 216 -36.64 43.95 -11.18
C LYS A 216 -37.33 42.61 -10.97
N PRO A 217 -38.66 42.57 -10.82
CA PRO A 217 -39.39 41.32 -10.71
C PRO A 217 -39.17 40.51 -11.99
N GLU A 218 -38.96 39.20 -11.82
CA GLU A 218 -38.71 38.25 -12.93
C GLU A 218 -39.90 38.21 -13.91
N HIS A 219 -41.11 38.43 -13.39
CA HIS A 219 -42.31 38.57 -14.21
C HIS A 219 -43.05 39.89 -13.93
N ILE A 220 -43.50 40.54 -14.99
CA ILE A 220 -44.35 41.74 -14.96
C ILE A 220 -45.70 41.44 -15.60
N PRO A 221 -46.80 42.06 -15.16
CA PRO A 221 -48.09 41.85 -15.82
C PRO A 221 -48.03 42.39 -17.25
N ASP A 222 -48.54 41.62 -18.21
CA ASP A 222 -48.49 41.96 -19.63
C ASP A 222 -49.26 43.27 -19.89
N PRO A 223 -48.58 44.36 -20.29
CA PRO A 223 -49.22 45.65 -20.52
C PRO A 223 -50.12 45.66 -21.78
N GLU A 224 -50.00 44.66 -22.66
CA GLU A 224 -50.85 44.54 -23.86
C GLU A 224 -52.04 43.60 -23.64
N ALA A 225 -52.09 42.88 -22.52
CA ALA A 225 -53.22 42.02 -22.20
C ALA A 225 -54.47 42.87 -21.93
N LYS A 226 -55.54 42.58 -22.67
CA LYS A 226 -56.85 43.17 -22.47
C LYS A 226 -57.80 42.12 -21.91
N LYS A 227 -58.61 42.56 -20.96
CA LYS A 227 -59.71 41.76 -20.42
C LYS A 227 -60.60 41.26 -21.57
N PRO A 228 -60.86 39.96 -21.70
CA PRO A 228 -61.77 39.42 -22.69
C PRO A 228 -63.19 40.00 -22.52
N GLU A 229 -63.90 40.22 -23.63
CA GLU A 229 -65.27 40.76 -23.60
C GLU A 229 -66.29 39.83 -22.91
N ASP A 230 -65.97 38.53 -22.79
CA ASP A 230 -66.80 37.49 -22.19
C ASP A 230 -66.44 37.20 -20.72
N TRP A 231 -65.67 38.08 -20.06
CA TRP A 231 -65.29 37.93 -18.65
C TRP A 231 -66.33 38.54 -17.71
N ASP A 232 -66.86 37.74 -16.80
CA ASP A 232 -67.86 38.16 -15.80
C ASP A 232 -67.22 38.31 -14.42
N ASP A 233 -67.05 39.55 -13.93
CA ASP A 233 -66.41 39.80 -12.62
C ASP A 233 -67.19 39.25 -11.42
N GLU A 234 -68.50 39.00 -11.56
CA GLU A 234 -69.36 38.49 -10.48
C GLU A 234 -69.30 36.96 -10.36
N MET A 235 -69.02 36.27 -11.47
CA MET A 235 -68.93 34.79 -11.53
C MET A 235 -67.48 34.28 -11.54
N ASP A 236 -66.55 34.99 -12.20
CA ASP A 236 -65.15 34.56 -12.41
C ASP A 236 -64.14 35.34 -11.54
N GLY A 237 -64.57 36.43 -10.90
CA GLY A 237 -63.74 37.29 -10.04
C GLY A 237 -63.05 38.44 -10.78
N GLU A 238 -62.29 39.27 -10.04
CA GLU A 238 -61.57 40.42 -10.62
C GLU A 238 -60.47 39.94 -11.58
N TRP A 239 -60.52 40.37 -12.85
CA TRP A 239 -59.58 39.95 -13.88
C TRP A 239 -58.16 40.48 -13.62
N GLU A 240 -57.17 39.59 -13.62
CA GLU A 240 -55.74 39.94 -13.55
C GLU A 240 -55.02 39.55 -14.86
N PRO A 241 -54.20 40.45 -15.44
CA PRO A 241 -53.44 40.16 -16.66
C PRO A 241 -52.38 39.07 -16.45
N PRO A 242 -52.07 38.26 -17.48
CA PRO A 242 -51.02 37.25 -17.40
C PRO A 242 -49.65 37.88 -17.17
N MET A 243 -48.81 37.22 -16.38
CA MET A 243 -47.44 37.64 -16.09
C MET A 243 -46.51 37.20 -17.24
N ILE A 244 -45.73 38.14 -17.79
CA ILE A 244 -44.70 37.89 -18.82
C ILE A 244 -43.30 38.09 -18.22
N ASP A 245 -42.31 37.40 -18.78
CA ASP A 245 -40.92 37.55 -18.37
C ASP A 245 -40.43 38.97 -18.62
N ASN A 246 -39.90 39.60 -17.58
CA ASN A 246 -39.45 40.98 -17.64
C ASN A 246 -38.16 41.07 -18.49
N PRO A 247 -38.17 41.77 -19.64
CA PRO A 247 -36.98 41.93 -20.48
C PRO A 247 -35.82 42.66 -19.78
N GLU A 248 -36.11 43.35 -18.68
CA GLU A 248 -35.14 44.09 -17.88
C GLU A 248 -34.59 43.27 -16.69
N TYR A 249 -35.03 42.02 -16.50
CA TYR A 249 -34.50 41.13 -15.47
C TYR A 249 -33.09 40.63 -15.87
N LYS A 250 -32.09 40.97 -15.05
CA LYS A 250 -30.67 40.69 -15.32
C LYS A 250 -30.11 39.49 -14.53
N GLY A 251 -30.96 38.72 -13.86
CA GLY A 251 -30.57 37.53 -13.06
C GLY A 251 -29.96 37.85 -11.69
N GLU A 252 -29.56 36.81 -10.95
CA GLU A 252 -28.91 36.95 -9.64
C GLU A 252 -27.59 37.73 -9.76
N TRP A 253 -27.53 38.86 -9.06
CA TRP A 253 -26.34 39.71 -9.04
C TRP A 253 -25.19 39.00 -8.31
N LYS A 254 -24.01 38.96 -8.93
CA LYS A 254 -22.77 38.55 -8.30
C LYS A 254 -21.81 39.75 -8.23
N PRO A 255 -21.16 39.99 -7.07
CA PRO A 255 -20.24 41.09 -6.90
C PRO A 255 -19.07 40.98 -7.90
N LYS A 256 -18.56 42.11 -8.36
CA LYS A 256 -17.34 42.12 -9.15
C LYS A 256 -16.18 41.63 -8.29
N GLN A 257 -15.28 40.86 -8.90
CA GLN A 257 -14.06 40.42 -8.24
C GLN A 257 -12.96 41.46 -8.48
N ILE A 258 -12.41 42.03 -7.41
CA ILE A 258 -11.31 42.99 -7.49
C ILE A 258 -9.99 42.34 -7.06
N LYS A 259 -8.89 42.70 -7.73
CA LYS A 259 -7.55 42.35 -7.26
C LYS A 259 -7.21 43.23 -6.06
N ASN A 260 -6.96 42.60 -4.91
CA ASN A 260 -6.65 43.28 -3.66
C ASN A 260 -5.43 44.22 -3.80
N PRO A 261 -5.59 45.56 -3.73
CA PRO A 261 -4.49 46.53 -3.89
C PRO A 261 -3.48 46.52 -2.74
N ALA A 262 -3.82 45.91 -1.60
CA ALA A 262 -2.96 45.72 -0.44
C ALA A 262 -2.28 44.32 -0.39
N TYR A 263 -2.47 43.49 -1.42
CA TYR A 263 -1.84 42.18 -1.52
C TYR A 263 -0.34 42.32 -1.83
N LYS A 264 0.49 42.16 -0.79
CA LYS A 264 1.96 42.12 -0.90
C LYS A 264 2.49 40.72 -1.22
N GLY A 265 1.67 39.84 -1.80
CA GLY A 265 1.91 38.40 -1.80
C GLY A 265 1.53 37.77 -0.45
N LYS A 266 1.38 36.45 -0.41
CA LYS A 266 1.40 35.70 0.86
C LYS A 266 2.68 36.11 1.59
N TRP A 267 2.61 36.53 2.84
CA TRP A 267 3.83 36.80 3.62
C TRP A 267 4.61 35.48 3.72
N ILE A 268 5.68 35.39 2.94
CA ILE A 268 6.66 34.31 3.03
C ILE A 268 7.63 34.79 4.10
N HIS A 269 7.77 34.04 5.19
CA HIS A 269 8.88 34.28 6.10
C HIS A 269 10.15 34.25 5.25
N PRO A 270 11.06 35.24 5.33
CA PRO A 270 12.31 35.16 4.61
C PRO A 270 12.95 33.82 4.96
N GLU A 271 13.22 33.00 3.95
CA GLU A 271 13.97 31.75 4.13
C GLU A 271 15.35 32.18 4.61
N ILE A 272 15.53 32.17 5.93
CA ILE A 272 16.84 32.28 6.54
C ILE A 272 17.45 30.91 6.29
N ASP A 273 18.56 30.88 5.54
CA ASP A 273 19.35 29.66 5.39
C ASP A 273 19.54 29.07 6.77
N ASN A 274 18.97 27.89 6.99
CA ASN A 274 19.09 27.22 8.27
C ASN A 274 20.57 26.84 8.43
N PRO A 275 21.34 27.50 9.31
CA PRO A 275 22.76 27.20 9.45
C PRO A 275 23.00 25.78 9.99
N GLU A 276 21.97 25.13 10.51
CA GLU A 276 21.98 23.73 10.95
C GLU A 276 21.61 22.73 9.84
N TYR A 277 21.13 23.18 8.67
CA TYR A 277 20.85 22.30 7.54
C TYR A 277 22.16 21.94 6.83
N THR A 278 22.51 20.67 6.89
CA THR A 278 23.60 20.09 6.10
C THR A 278 22.99 19.01 5.22
N PRO A 279 23.10 19.12 3.88
CA PRO A 279 22.75 18.01 3.01
C PRO A 279 23.73 16.87 3.32
N ASP A 280 23.18 15.71 3.64
CA ASP A 280 23.96 14.50 3.86
C ASP A 280 23.64 13.53 2.72
N ASP A 281 24.62 13.35 1.84
CA ASP A 281 24.51 12.47 0.68
C ASP A 281 24.54 10.98 1.08
N ASP A 282 24.92 10.68 2.33
CA ASP A 282 25.03 9.33 2.88
C ASP A 282 23.83 8.97 3.81
N LEU A 283 22.66 9.63 3.67
CA LEU A 283 21.47 9.31 4.49
C LEU A 283 21.00 7.86 4.32
N TYR A 284 21.15 7.29 3.13
CA TYR A 284 20.82 5.88 2.85
C TYR A 284 21.80 4.89 3.49
N LEU A 285 22.99 5.36 3.88
CA LEU A 285 24.10 4.49 4.20
C LEU A 285 24.01 3.97 5.63
N TYR A 286 24.09 2.65 5.74
CA TYR A 286 24.34 1.92 6.97
C TYR A 286 25.60 1.06 6.79
N GLU A 287 26.55 1.25 7.69
CA GLU A 287 27.82 0.51 7.66
C GLU A 287 27.69 -0.95 8.11
N ASP A 288 26.61 -1.26 8.84
CA ASP A 288 26.43 -2.54 9.50
C ASP A 288 24.96 -2.99 9.46
N TRP A 289 24.72 -4.03 8.67
CA TRP A 289 23.50 -4.83 8.68
C TRP A 289 23.88 -6.24 9.12
N GLY A 290 23.12 -6.88 10.00
CA GLY A 290 23.43 -8.26 10.40
C GLY A 290 22.37 -9.01 11.19
N ALA A 291 21.21 -8.42 11.44
CA ALA A 291 20.10 -9.14 12.07
C ALA A 291 18.74 -8.63 11.57
N ILE A 292 17.76 -9.51 11.57
CA ILE A 292 16.34 -9.22 11.30
C ILE A 292 15.50 -9.82 12.42
N GLY A 293 14.48 -9.11 12.87
CA GLY A 293 13.62 -9.58 13.94
C GLY A 293 12.19 -9.08 13.86
N PHE A 294 11.32 -9.89 14.44
CA PHE A 294 9.93 -9.56 14.71
C PHE A 294 9.84 -9.15 16.16
N ASP A 295 9.48 -7.89 16.41
CA ASP A 295 9.11 -7.41 17.75
C ASP A 295 7.74 -6.75 17.62
N LEU A 296 6.71 -7.53 17.93
CA LEU A 296 5.33 -7.25 17.57
C LEU A 296 4.41 -7.41 18.77
N TRP A 297 3.40 -6.55 18.85
CA TRP A 297 2.24 -6.77 19.70
C TRP A 297 1.07 -7.24 18.84
N GLN A 298 0.36 -8.29 19.24
CA GLN A 298 -0.88 -8.69 18.59
C GLN A 298 -1.96 -9.01 19.64
N VAL A 299 -3.12 -8.39 19.47
CA VAL A 299 -4.33 -8.70 20.24
C VAL A 299 -4.89 -10.03 19.77
N LYS A 300 -5.12 -10.18 18.47
CA LYS A 300 -5.56 -11.44 17.86
C LYS A 300 -4.42 -12.09 17.07
N SER A 301 -4.02 -13.29 17.49
CA SER A 301 -2.96 -14.07 16.86
C SER A 301 -3.45 -14.84 15.64
N GLY A 302 -2.51 -15.25 14.79
CA GLY A 302 -2.78 -15.96 13.54
C GLY A 302 -2.06 -15.37 12.33
N THR A 303 -1.33 -14.27 12.49
CA THR A 303 -0.55 -13.67 11.41
C THR A 303 0.58 -14.61 11.01
N ILE A 304 0.70 -14.89 9.73
CA ILE A 304 1.76 -15.73 9.15
C ILE A 304 2.74 -14.82 8.42
N PHE A 305 4.03 -15.02 8.68
CA PHE A 305 5.13 -14.37 7.95
C PHE A 305 5.91 -15.41 7.16
N ASP A 306 6.22 -15.08 5.92
CA ASP A 306 6.96 -15.96 5.02
C ASP A 306 7.78 -15.15 3.98
N ASN A 307 8.55 -15.86 3.15
CA ASN A 307 9.27 -15.34 1.98
C ASN A 307 10.11 -14.08 2.28
N ILE A 308 10.87 -14.13 3.37
CA ILE A 308 11.71 -13.02 3.80
C ILE A 308 12.99 -13.02 2.96
N ILE A 309 13.26 -11.93 2.25
CA ILE A 309 14.46 -11.76 1.44
C ILE A 309 15.08 -10.37 1.68
N ILE A 310 16.40 -10.35 1.83
CA ILE A 310 17.23 -9.15 1.84
C ILE A 310 18.28 -9.31 0.75
N THR A 311 18.27 -8.42 -0.25
CA THR A 311 19.16 -8.49 -1.43
C THR A 311 19.58 -7.09 -1.91
N ASP A 312 20.59 -7.01 -2.77
CA ASP A 312 20.97 -5.77 -3.46
C ASP A 312 20.34 -5.60 -4.86
N SER A 313 19.57 -6.57 -5.33
CA SER A 313 18.94 -6.55 -6.66
C SER A 313 17.42 -6.52 -6.60
N VAL A 314 16.83 -5.50 -7.25
CA VAL A 314 15.37 -5.40 -7.43
C VAL A 314 14.85 -6.51 -8.35
N ASP A 315 15.66 -7.00 -9.28
CA ASP A 315 15.24 -8.05 -10.21
C ASP A 315 15.14 -9.41 -9.53
N GLU A 316 16.05 -9.73 -8.61
CA GLU A 316 15.97 -10.96 -7.79
C GLU A 316 14.76 -10.94 -6.88
N ALA A 317 14.52 -9.79 -6.24
CA ALA A 317 13.34 -9.59 -5.40
C ALA A 317 12.05 -9.88 -6.19
N LYS A 318 11.89 -9.25 -7.37
CA LYS A 318 10.77 -9.43 -8.32
C LYS A 318 10.64 -10.84 -8.87
N GLN A 319 11.75 -11.56 -9.05
CA GLN A 319 11.71 -12.94 -9.52
C GLN A 319 11.12 -13.86 -8.45
N GLY A 320 11.42 -13.60 -7.17
CA GLY A 320 10.71 -14.20 -6.04
C GLY A 320 9.22 -13.90 -6.09
N GLU A 321 8.85 -12.62 -6.27
CA GLU A 321 7.43 -12.19 -6.32
C GLU A 321 6.63 -12.94 -7.38
N LYS A 322 7.14 -13.03 -8.62
CA LYS A 322 6.44 -13.70 -9.74
C LYS A 322 6.26 -15.19 -9.52
N MET A 323 7.19 -15.83 -8.82
CA MET A 323 7.08 -17.25 -8.53
C MET A 323 5.98 -17.49 -7.49
N ASP A 324 5.87 -16.60 -6.50
CA ASP A 324 4.93 -16.70 -5.38
C ASP A 324 3.52 -16.26 -5.77
N GLU A 325 3.38 -15.14 -6.49
CA GLU A 325 2.10 -14.62 -6.99
C GLU A 325 1.42 -15.67 -7.90
N MET A 326 2.19 -16.40 -8.70
CA MET A 326 1.66 -17.45 -9.56
C MET A 326 1.12 -18.66 -8.77
N SER A 327 1.66 -18.97 -7.59
CA SER A 327 1.06 -19.95 -6.66
C SER A 327 -0.20 -19.43 -6.01
N ASP A 328 -0.19 -18.19 -5.53
CA ASP A 328 -1.32 -17.59 -4.80
C ASP A 328 -2.52 -17.26 -5.70
N VAL A 329 -2.30 -16.85 -6.95
CA VAL A 329 -3.38 -16.65 -7.94
C VAL A 329 -4.07 -17.97 -8.29
N LYS A 330 -3.33 -19.08 -8.35
CA LYS A 330 -3.94 -20.41 -8.50
C LYS A 330 -4.74 -20.79 -7.25
N CYS A 331 -4.24 -20.45 -6.05
CA CYS A 331 -4.96 -20.66 -4.80
C CYS A 331 -6.26 -19.87 -4.74
N SER A 332 -6.22 -18.56 -4.92
CA SER A 332 -7.40 -17.69 -4.78
C SER A 332 -8.51 -18.06 -5.76
N ARG A 333 -8.17 -18.58 -6.95
CA ARG A 333 -9.14 -19.18 -7.88
C ARG A 333 -9.70 -20.50 -7.32
N SER A 334 -8.83 -21.43 -6.91
CA SER A 334 -9.24 -22.72 -6.30
C SER A 334 -10.10 -22.55 -5.05
N SER A 335 -9.74 -21.67 -4.12
CA SER A 335 -10.50 -21.41 -2.89
C SER A 335 -11.82 -20.70 -3.17
N ARG A 336 -11.89 -19.79 -4.15
CA ARG A 336 -13.18 -19.21 -4.58
C ARG A 336 -14.08 -20.27 -5.22
N ASP A 337 -13.53 -21.15 -6.05
CA ASP A 337 -14.28 -22.24 -6.68
C ASP A 337 -14.77 -23.26 -5.63
N ILE A 338 -13.97 -23.59 -4.62
CA ILE A 338 -14.37 -24.46 -3.49
C ILE A 338 -15.48 -23.82 -2.62
N VAL A 339 -15.52 -22.49 -2.52
CA VAL A 339 -16.59 -21.75 -1.81
C VAL A 339 -17.86 -21.65 -2.66
N TYR A 340 -17.76 -21.64 -3.99
CA TYR A 340 -18.91 -21.59 -4.90
C TYR A 340 -19.55 -22.96 -5.20
N ASP A 341 -18.85 -24.08 -4.97
CA ASP A 341 -19.35 -25.42 -5.32
C ASP A 341 -20.23 -26.08 -4.23
N ARG A 342 -20.67 -25.32 -3.21
CA ARG A 342 -21.51 -25.83 -2.11
C ARG A 342 -23.01 -25.54 -2.24
N LEU A 343 -23.45 -24.84 -3.31
CA LEU A 343 -24.84 -24.37 -3.43
C LEU A 343 -25.70 -25.06 -4.49
N ASP A 344 -25.15 -25.90 -5.38
CA ASP A 344 -25.96 -26.67 -6.32
C ASP A 344 -25.54 -28.14 -6.28
N GLY A 345 -26.32 -28.97 -5.58
CA GLY A 345 -26.11 -30.41 -5.43
C GLY A 345 -26.22 -31.19 -6.75
N ARG A 346 -25.29 -31.00 -7.68
CA ARG A 346 -25.12 -31.79 -8.90
C ARG A 346 -23.67 -32.22 -9.03
N ARG A 347 -23.48 -33.54 -9.01
CA ARG A 347 -22.20 -34.22 -9.30
C ARG A 347 -21.71 -33.80 -10.69
N CYS A 348 -20.60 -33.09 -10.76
CA CYS A 348 -19.83 -32.91 -11.99
C CYS A 348 -18.41 -33.42 -11.77
N GLY A 349 -17.96 -34.26 -12.71
CA GLY A 349 -16.72 -35.02 -12.64
C GLY A 349 -15.45 -34.18 -12.68
N TRP A 350 -14.37 -34.80 -12.21
CA TRP A 350 -13.02 -34.29 -12.24
C TRP A 350 -12.60 -33.95 -13.68
N VAL A 351 -12.35 -32.68 -13.96
CA VAL A 351 -11.58 -32.25 -15.14
C VAL A 351 -10.20 -31.83 -14.65
N LEU A 352 -9.26 -32.78 -14.68
CA LEU A 352 -7.84 -32.52 -14.57
C LEU A 352 -7.36 -31.85 -15.86
N ILE A 353 -7.09 -30.54 -15.82
CA ILE A 353 -6.30 -29.88 -16.87
C ILE A 353 -4.88 -29.71 -16.32
N CYS A 354 -4.03 -30.71 -16.56
CA CYS A 354 -2.58 -30.55 -16.51
C CYS A 354 -2.08 -30.30 -17.93
N GLY A 355 -1.11 -29.40 -18.07
CA GLY A 355 -0.73 -28.76 -19.34
C GLY A 355 -0.20 -29.69 -20.44
N SER A 356 -0.27 -29.14 -21.66
CA SER A 356 0.66 -29.36 -22.77
C SER A 356 0.98 -30.81 -23.15
N SER A 357 0.11 -31.46 -23.92
CA SER A 357 0.50 -32.23 -25.12
C SER A 357 -0.75 -32.77 -25.83
N VAL A 358 -0.76 -32.62 -27.15
CA VAL A 358 -1.79 -33.12 -28.05
C VAL A 358 -1.65 -34.64 -28.20
N ALA A 359 -2.70 -35.40 -27.88
CA ALA A 359 -2.98 -36.71 -28.47
C ALA A 359 -4.47 -37.03 -28.39
N PHE A 360 -5.16 -37.06 -29.54
CA PHE A 360 -6.53 -37.54 -29.66
C PHE A 360 -6.50 -39.07 -29.84
N SER A 361 -7.11 -39.82 -28.93
CA SER A 361 -7.53 -41.21 -29.18
C SER A 361 -8.94 -41.43 -28.61
N LYS A 362 -9.88 -41.79 -29.50
CA LYS A 362 -11.28 -42.07 -29.16
C LYS A 362 -11.39 -43.30 -28.24
N PRO A 363 -12.28 -43.31 -27.24
CA PRO A 363 -12.57 -44.52 -26.47
C PRO A 363 -13.56 -45.41 -27.23
N GLU A 364 -13.17 -46.69 -27.42
CA GLU A 364 -14.05 -47.78 -27.83
C GLU A 364 -15.04 -48.13 -26.69
N GLU A 365 -16.28 -48.40 -27.07
CA GLU A 365 -17.34 -48.87 -26.19
C GLU A 365 -17.02 -50.29 -25.68
N PHE A 366 -17.12 -50.50 -24.36
CA PHE A 366 -17.26 -51.84 -23.80
C PHE A 366 -18.48 -51.87 -22.88
N PHE A 367 -19.51 -52.55 -23.39
CA PHE A 367 -20.62 -53.11 -22.63
C PHE A 367 -20.07 -54.21 -21.72
N GLU A 368 -20.46 -54.23 -20.45
CA GLU A 368 -20.52 -55.49 -19.70
C GLU A 368 -21.77 -55.50 -18.82
N SER A 369 -22.65 -56.43 -19.17
CA SER A 369 -23.86 -56.84 -18.48
C SER A 369 -23.54 -57.82 -17.36
N ASP A 370 -24.29 -57.72 -16.28
CA ASP A 370 -24.27 -58.56 -15.08
C ASP A 370 -24.13 -60.08 -15.32
N GLY A 371 -23.34 -60.70 -14.45
CA GLY A 371 -23.20 -62.16 -14.28
C GLY A 371 -22.38 -62.50 -13.05
#